data_AF-A0A3L7R5D0-F1
#
_entry.id   AF-A0A3L7R5D0-F1
#
_cell.length_a   1.000
_cell.length_b   1.000
_cell.length_c   1.000
_cell.angle_alpha   90.00
_cell.angle_beta   90.00
_cell.angle_gamma   90.00
#
_symmetry.space_group_name_H-M   'P 1'
#
loop_
_entity.id
_entity.type
_entity.pdbx_description
1 polymer ?
#
loop_
_entity_poly.entity_id
_entity_poly.type
_entity_poly.pdbx_seq_one_letter_code
_entity_poly.pdbx_strand_id
1 'polypeptide(L)' 'MTITKHYDAIVVGTGGIGSAALYHLAARGVRSIGLDRFPTAHNRGSSHGQTRLIRQAYFEHPDY' A
#
# COMPACT_ATOMS: atom_id res chain seq x y z
N MET A 1 -3.06 -31.37 -12.02
CA MET A 1 -2.36 -30.94 -10.79
C MET A 1 -2.46 -29.43 -10.69
N THR A 2 -3.14 -28.92 -9.68
CA THR A 2 -3.21 -27.46 -9.43
C THR A 2 -2.02 -27.10 -8.57
N ILE A 3 -1.13 -26.22 -9.05
CA ILE A 3 -0.03 -25.70 -8.24
C ILE A 3 -0.59 -24.61 -7.32
N THR A 4 -0.71 -24.92 -6.03
CA THR A 4 -1.07 -23.94 -5.01
C THR A 4 0.13 -23.03 -4.76
N LYS A 5 0.00 -21.73 -5.00
CA LYS A 5 1.02 -20.75 -4.64
C LYS A 5 0.80 -20.27 -3.21
N HIS A 6 1.76 -20.54 -2.34
CA HIS A 6 1.79 -20.02 -0.97
C HIS A 6 2.57 -18.72 -0.90
N TYR A 7 2.04 -17.77 -0.12
CA TYR A 7 2.66 -16.50 0.22
C TYR A 7 2.73 -16.37 1.74
N ASP A 8 3.77 -15.73 2.25
CA ASP A 8 3.96 -15.48 3.68
C ASP A 8 3.14 -14.28 4.15
N ALA A 9 2.81 -13.36 3.23
CA ALA A 9 1.99 -12.18 3.49
C ALA A 9 1.14 -11.79 2.28
N ILE A 10 -0.09 -11.33 2.53
CA ILE A 10 -0.99 -10.76 1.53
C ILE A 10 -1.33 -9.33 1.95
N VAL A 11 -1.10 -8.37 1.06
CA VAL A 11 -1.54 -6.99 1.23
C VAL A 11 -2.81 -6.76 0.42
N VAL A 12 -3.91 -6.48 1.09
CA VAL A 12 -5.20 -6.17 0.45
C VAL A 12 -5.36 -4.65 0.36
N GLY A 13 -5.42 -4.14 -0.86
CA GLY A 13 -5.31 -2.72 -1.20
C GLY A 13 -3.84 -2.33 -1.41
N THR A 14 -3.46 -1.95 -2.63
CA THR A 14 -2.11 -1.51 -3.02
C THR A 14 -2.05 -0.01 -3.33
N GLY A 15 -2.87 0.79 -2.64
CA GLY A 15 -2.78 2.26 -2.61
C GLY A 15 -1.51 2.76 -1.90
N GLY A 16 -1.48 4.04 -1.48
CA GLY A 16 -0.27 4.67 -0.92
C GLY A 16 0.38 3.89 0.24
N ILE A 17 -0.42 3.40 1.20
CA ILE A 17 0.10 2.64 2.34
C ILE A 17 0.43 1.19 1.96
N GLY A 18 -0.48 0.53 1.24
CA GLY A 18 -0.33 -0.88 0.89
C GLY A 18 0.84 -1.15 -0.05
N SER A 19 1.08 -0.27 -1.02
CA SER A 19 2.25 -0.38 -1.91
C SER A 19 3.56 -0.20 -1.15
N ALA A 20 3.63 0.72 -0.19
CA ALA A 20 4.80 0.88 0.69
C ALA A 20 5.03 -0.37 1.57
N ALA A 21 3.97 -0.93 2.16
CA ALA A 21 4.06 -2.16 2.93
C ALA A 21 4.55 -3.33 2.07
N LEU A 22 3.98 -3.51 0.87
CA LEU A 22 4.38 -4.56 -0.07
C LEU A 22 5.84 -4.41 -0.51
N TYR A 23 6.29 -3.18 -0.79
CA TYR A 23 7.69 -2.89 -1.11
C TYR A 23 8.63 -3.33 0.02
N HIS A 24 8.35 -2.95 1.26
CA HIS A 24 9.21 -3.29 2.40
C HIS A 24 9.18 -4.78 2.75
N LEU A 25 8.06 -5.47 2.55
CA LEU A 25 7.98 -6.92 2.70
C LEU A 25 8.88 -7.61 1.66
N ALA A 26 8.71 -7.26 0.39
CA ALA A 26 9.51 -7.83 -0.69
C ALA A 26 11.01 -7.53 -0.53
N ALA A 27 11.38 -6.31 -0.13
CA ALA A 27 12.76 -5.92 0.11
C ALA A 27 13.43 -6.72 1.25
N ARG A 28 12.66 -7.28 2.16
CA ARG A 28 13.13 -8.16 3.25
C ARG A 28 13.13 -9.65 2.86
N GLY A 29 12.82 -9.98 1.61
CA GLY A 29 12.76 -11.36 1.13
C GLY A 29 11.48 -12.11 1.50
N VAL A 30 10.47 -11.43 2.04
CA VAL A 30 9.17 -12.04 2.34
C VAL A 30 8.46 -12.36 1.03
N ARG A 31 7.94 -13.58 0.90
CA ARG A 31 7.15 -13.95 -0.28
C ARG A 31 5.76 -13.33 -0.16
N SER A 32 5.63 -12.09 -0.60
CA SER A 32 4.39 -11.32 -0.48
C SER A 32 3.66 -11.16 -1.81
N ILE A 33 2.33 -11.01 -1.75
CA ILE A 33 1.48 -10.61 -2.88
C ILE A 33 0.61 -9.42 -2.50
N GLY A 34 0.45 -8.48 -3.43
CA GLY A 34 -0.51 -7.39 -3.32
C GLY A 34 -1.73 -7.66 -4.19
N LEU A 35 -2.92 -7.40 -3.63
CA LEU A 35 -4.20 -7.50 -4.34
C LEU A 35 -4.90 -6.16 -4.28
N ASP A 36 -5.35 -5.65 -5.42
CA ASP A 36 -6.16 -4.45 -5.48
C ASP A 36 -7.29 -4.62 -6.49
N ARG A 37 -8.40 -3.92 -6.24
CA ARG A 37 -9.56 -3.90 -7.12
C ARG A 37 -9.27 -3.13 -8.41
N PHE A 38 -8.37 -2.14 -8.36
CA PHE A 38 -8.05 -1.27 -9.49
C PHE A 38 -6.54 -1.30 -9.81
N PRO A 39 -6.15 -0.99 -11.07
CA PRO A 39 -4.75 -0.77 -11.40
C PRO A 39 -4.14 0.39 -10.60
N THR A 40 -2.82 0.38 -10.41
CA THR A 40 -2.08 1.46 -9.73
C THR A 40 -2.34 2.83 -10.36
N ALA A 41 -2.25 3.89 -9.54
CA ALA A 41 -2.47 5.28 -9.96
C ALA A 41 -3.87 5.58 -10.54
N HIS A 42 -4.91 4.95 -9.97
CA HIS A 42 -6.31 5.20 -10.32
C HIS A 42 -6.93 6.36 -9.52
N ASN A 43 -8.07 6.88 -10.00
CA ASN A 43 -8.83 7.97 -9.37
C ASN A 43 -9.96 7.51 -8.43
N ARG A 44 -9.96 6.23 -8.02
CA ARG A 44 -11.00 5.61 -7.19
C ARG A 44 -10.57 5.33 -5.75
N GLY A 45 -9.52 5.99 -5.28
CA GLY A 45 -8.99 5.87 -3.91
C GLY A 45 -8.25 7.14 -3.50
N SER A 46 -7.81 7.23 -2.25
CA SER A 46 -7.33 8.50 -1.67
C SER A 46 -5.90 8.92 -2.06
N SER A 47 -5.26 8.22 -2.99
CA SER A 47 -3.90 8.53 -3.48
C SER A 47 -3.87 9.32 -4.80
N HIS A 48 -5.03 9.57 -5.42
CA HIS A 48 -5.13 10.29 -6.69
C HIS A 48 -4.79 11.80 -6.58
N GLY A 49 -4.68 12.51 -7.70
CA GLY A 49 -4.25 13.91 -7.70
C GLY A 49 -2.73 14.02 -7.67
N GLN A 50 -2.23 15.23 -7.89
CA GLN A 50 -0.83 15.40 -8.31
C GLN A 50 0.16 15.50 -7.15
N THR A 51 -0.26 16.04 -6.01
CA THR A 51 0.66 16.37 -4.91
C THR A 51 0.09 15.94 -3.55
N ARG A 52 0.98 15.79 -2.58
CA ARG A 52 0.67 15.56 -1.16
C ARG A 52 1.60 16.41 -0.31
N LEU A 53 1.05 17.03 0.71
CA LEU A 53 1.80 17.84 1.67
C LEU A 53 2.37 16.92 2.77
N ILE A 54 3.63 17.11 3.11
CA ILE A 54 4.27 16.49 4.28
C ILE A 54 4.72 17.60 5.23
N ARG A 55 4.49 17.43 6.54
CA ARG A 55 4.86 18.39 7.58
C ARG A 55 5.66 17.68 8.66
N GLN A 56 6.70 18.34 9.19
CA GLN A 56 7.49 17.84 10.33
C GLN A 56 7.05 18.50 11.65
N ALA A 57 6.82 19.82 11.63
CA ALA A 57 6.14 20.51 12.72
C ALA A 57 4.62 20.25 12.57
N TYR A 58 4.12 19.36 13.43
CA TYR A 58 2.77 18.82 13.41
C TYR A 58 2.04 19.39 14.65
N PHE A 59 1.19 20.40 14.43
CA PHE A 59 0.27 20.92 15.44
C PHE A 59 -1.15 20.71 14.91
N GLU A 60 -1.63 19.50 15.08
CA GLU A 60 -2.99 19.12 14.72
C GLU A 60 -3.94 19.64 15.78
N HIS A 61 -5.22 19.72 15.42
CA HIS A 61 -6.26 19.91 16.43
C HIS A 61 -6.16 18.79 17.48
N PRO A 62 -6.40 19.05 18.78
CA PRO A 62 -6.33 18.02 19.83
C PRO A 62 -7.23 16.79 19.59
N ASP A 63 -8.26 16.96 18.77
CA ASP A 63 -9.20 15.89 18.40
C ASP A 63 -8.73 15.07 17.17
N TYR A 64 -7.49 15.24 16.74
CA TYR A 64 -6.85 14.51 15.63
C TYR A 64 -5.94 13.38 16.12
#